data_AF-A0A328U2Z2-F1
#
_entry.id   AF-A0A328U2Z2-F1
#
_cell.length_a   1.000
_cell.length_b   1.000
_cell.length_c   1.000
_cell.angle_alpha   90.00
_cell.angle_beta   90.00
_cell.angle_gamma   90.00
#
_symmetry.space_group_name_H-M   'P 1'
#
loop_
_entity.id
_entity.type
_entity.pdbx_description
1 polymer ?
#
loop_
_entity_poly.entity_id
_entity_poly.type
_entity_poly.pdbx_seq_one_letter_code
_entity_poly.pdbx_strand_id
1 'polypeptide(L)'
;MTPIELEFRRQNAGENGNLEGYYFKGILAGEEWAYRNPFAPGRLTDDEIAIATCLAKMADYAAGGPSFYSLAEASQDHYLSMLINESLAAGAPVRSETRIWAK
;
A
#
# COMPACT_ATOMS: atom_id res chain seq x y z
N MET A 1 24.70 -18.16 4.88
CA MET A 1 24.52 -16.72 4.63
C MET A 1 23.95 -16.13 5.89
N THR A 2 24.62 -15.15 6.51
CA THR A 2 24.08 -14.47 7.70
C THR A 2 23.21 -13.31 7.23
N PRO A 3 21.96 -13.17 7.70
CA PRO A 3 21.11 -12.03 7.31
C PRO A 3 21.73 -10.70 7.78
N ILE A 4 21.54 -9.66 6.99
CA ILE A 4 21.91 -8.28 7.34
C ILE A 4 20.63 -7.59 7.82
N GLU A 5 20.72 -6.91 8.95
CA GLU A 5 19.63 -6.12 9.52
C GLU A 5 19.88 -4.63 9.24
N LEU A 6 18.83 -3.91 8.83
CA LEU A 6 18.87 -2.48 8.53
C LEU A 6 17.67 -1.79 9.18
N GLU A 7 17.86 -0.52 9.55
CA GLU A 7 16.80 0.32 10.10
C GLU A 7 16.01 1.01 8.98
N PHE A 8 14.68 0.97 9.08
CA PHE A 8 13.79 1.82 8.29
C PHE A 8 13.61 3.19 8.94
N ARG A 9 14.14 4.23 8.30
CA ARG A 9 14.08 5.61 8.79
C ARG A 9 13.15 6.44 7.93
N ARG A 10 12.11 6.99 8.55
CA ARG A 10 11.22 7.97 7.92
C ARG A 10 11.97 9.29 7.69
N GLN A 11 11.82 9.87 6.51
CA GLN A 11 12.38 11.17 6.16
C GLN A 11 11.25 12.16 5.92
N ASN A 12 11.23 13.25 6.68
CA ASN A 12 10.33 14.39 6.46
C ASN A 12 11.14 15.63 6.11
N ALA A 13 10.54 16.53 5.33
CA ALA A 13 11.02 17.89 5.15
C ALA A 13 10.53 18.77 6.31
N GLY A 14 11.20 19.90 6.54
CA GLY A 14 10.73 20.91 7.50
C GLY A 14 11.14 20.67 8.96
N GLU A 15 11.74 19.52 9.27
CA GLU A 15 12.31 19.23 10.59
C GLU A 15 13.63 19.96 10.81
N ASN A 16 13.99 20.25 12.06
CA ASN A 16 15.29 20.81 12.46
C ASN A 16 15.70 22.10 11.71
N GLY A 17 14.74 22.97 11.35
CA GLY A 17 15.00 24.22 10.64
C GLY A 17 15.20 24.07 9.13
N ASN A 18 14.88 22.90 8.57
CA ASN A 18 14.85 22.70 7.13
C ASN A 18 13.80 23.62 6.46
N LEU A 19 14.20 24.37 5.43
CA LEU A 19 13.37 25.35 4.73
C LEU A 19 12.66 24.81 3.48
N GLU A 20 12.68 23.50 3.24
CA GLU A 20 11.98 22.84 2.11
C GLU A 20 10.44 22.83 2.26
N GLY A 21 9.92 23.29 3.40
CA GLY A 21 8.51 23.10 3.79
C GLY A 21 8.28 21.78 4.52
N TYR A 22 7.07 21.54 5.02
CA TYR A 22 6.76 20.34 5.82
C TYR A 22 5.95 19.33 5.00
N TYR A 23 6.58 18.24 4.58
CA TYR A 23 5.97 17.14 3.83
C TYR A 23 6.78 15.84 4.00
N PHE A 24 6.16 14.71 3.70
CA PHE A 24 6.82 13.41 3.76
C PHE A 24 7.71 13.18 2.52
N LYS A 25 9.00 12.87 2.71
CA LYS A 25 9.94 12.59 1.61
C LYS A 25 9.95 11.11 1.21
N GLY A 26 9.95 10.21 2.18
CA GLY A 26 10.03 8.77 1.94
C GLY A 26 10.65 7.99 3.11
N ILE A 27 11.00 6.74 2.86
CA ILE A 27 11.59 5.81 3.84
C ILE A 27 12.94 5.34 3.31
N LEU A 28 13.98 5.46 4.16
CA LEU A 28 15.30 4.89 3.92
C LEU A 28 15.45 3.54 4.61
N ALA A 29 16.12 2.58 3.98
CA ALA A 29 16.64 1.35 4.57
C ALA A 29 18.17 1.45 4.59
N GLY A 30 18.75 1.74 5.76
CA GLY A 30 20.14 2.18 5.80
C GLY A 30 20.32 3.49 5.01
N GLU A 31 21.01 3.43 3.88
CA GLU A 31 21.27 4.57 2.98
C GLU A 31 20.43 4.54 1.69
N GLU A 32 19.70 3.45 1.44
CA GLU A 32 18.91 3.28 0.22
C GLU A 32 17.46 3.70 0.43
N TRP A 33 16.81 4.23 -0.60
CA TRP A 33 15.38 4.54 -0.54
C TRP A 33 14.56 3.26 -0.71
N ALA A 34 13.95 2.80 0.37
CA ALA A 34 12.92 1.77 0.32
C ALA A 34 11.62 2.30 -0.29
N TYR A 35 11.32 3.59 -0.06
CA TYR A 35 10.16 4.27 -0.62
C TYR A 35 10.46 5.76 -0.83
N ARG A 36 10.01 6.33 -1.95
CA ARG A 36 10.03 7.77 -2.20
C ARG A 36 8.60 8.26 -2.43
N ASN A 37 8.20 9.33 -1.76
CA ASN A 37 6.88 9.92 -1.95
C ASN A 37 6.76 10.52 -3.37
N PRO A 38 5.90 9.97 -4.25
CA PRO A 38 5.77 10.48 -5.61
C PRO A 38 5.02 11.80 -5.68
N PHE A 39 4.38 12.24 -4.59
CA PHE A 39 3.58 13.47 -4.51
C PHE A 39 4.28 14.59 -3.75
N ALA A 40 5.56 14.43 -3.41
CA ALA A 40 6.35 15.53 -2.85
C ALA A 40 6.40 16.72 -3.84
N PRO A 41 6.38 17.98 -3.36
CA PRO A 41 6.35 18.41 -1.96
C PRO A 41 4.94 18.62 -1.38
N GLY A 42 3.92 17.94 -1.92
CA GLY A 42 2.55 18.02 -1.43
C GLY A 42 2.45 17.67 0.06
N ARG A 43 1.77 18.52 0.84
CA ARG A 43 1.55 18.35 2.28
C ARG A 43 0.46 17.32 2.57
N LEU A 44 0.65 16.12 2.04
CA LEU A 44 -0.27 15.00 2.19
C LEU A 44 0.16 14.14 3.37
N THR A 45 -0.83 13.68 4.14
CA THR A 45 -0.69 12.59 5.12
C THR A 45 -0.42 11.27 4.42
N ASP A 46 -0.01 10.24 5.17
CA ASP A 46 0.25 8.91 4.59
C ASP A 46 -1.00 8.31 3.94
N ASP A 47 -2.18 8.50 4.53
CA ASP A 47 -3.46 8.06 3.96
C ASP A 47 -3.78 8.82 2.67
N GLU A 48 -3.57 10.13 2.63
CA GLU A 48 -3.78 10.92 1.41
C GLU A 48 -2.80 10.54 0.31
N ILE A 49 -1.56 10.18 0.64
CA ILE A 49 -0.57 9.65 -0.31
C ILE A 49 -1.01 8.28 -0.86
N ALA A 50 -1.54 7.40 -0.01
CA ALA A 50 -2.07 6.12 -0.44
C ALA A 50 -3.27 6.31 -1.39
N ILE A 51 -4.21 7.20 -1.05
CA ILE A 51 -5.35 7.55 -1.91
C ILE A 51 -4.88 8.15 -3.23
N ALA A 52 -3.97 9.13 -3.20
CA ALA A 52 -3.40 9.75 -4.40
C ALA A 52 -2.70 8.71 -5.29
N THR A 53 -2.01 7.72 -4.69
CA THR A 53 -1.39 6.61 -5.43
C THR A 53 -2.45 5.77 -6.16
N CYS A 54 -3.55 5.42 -5.49
CA CYS A 54 -4.64 4.69 -6.10
C CYS A 54 -5.29 5.48 -7.26
N LEU A 55 -5.52 6.78 -7.06
CA LEU A 55 -6.09 7.65 -8.09
C LEU A 55 -5.16 7.79 -9.30
N ALA A 56 -3.85 7.99 -9.09
CA ALA A 56 -2.87 8.08 -10.16
C ALA A 56 -2.81 6.79 -10.98
N LYS A 57 -2.71 5.64 -10.32
CA LYS A 57 -2.70 4.33 -11.00
C LYS A 57 -4.01 4.02 -11.71
N MET A 58 -5.15 4.47 -11.18
CA MET A 58 -6.44 4.34 -11.86
C MET A 58 -6.51 5.19 -13.11
N ALA A 59 -5.96 6.41 -13.09
CA ALA A 59 -5.85 7.25 -14.28
C ALA A 59 -4.97 6.59 -15.35
N ASP A 60 -3.82 6.04 -14.97
CA ASP A 60 -2.94 5.29 -15.89
C ASP A 60 -3.67 4.08 -16.50
N TYR A 61 -4.38 3.31 -15.67
CA TYR A 61 -5.18 2.17 -16.14
C TYR A 61 -6.29 2.60 -17.11
N ALA A 62 -7.04 3.66 -16.79
CA ALA A 62 -8.09 4.20 -17.66
C ALA A 62 -7.54 4.71 -19.00
N ALA A 63 -6.28 5.14 -19.04
CA ALA A 63 -5.57 5.52 -20.26
C ALA A 63 -5.01 4.32 -21.06
N GLY A 64 -5.28 3.08 -20.64
CA GLY A 64 -4.80 1.86 -21.28
C GLY A 64 -3.50 1.29 -20.69
N GLY A 65 -3.06 1.81 -19.56
CA GLY A 65 -1.93 1.28 -18.79
C GLY A 65 -2.24 -0.04 -18.08
N PRO A 66 -1.26 -0.60 -17.34
CA PRO A 66 -1.44 -1.87 -16.65
C PRO A 66 -2.47 -1.78 -15.51
N SER A 67 -3.16 -2.89 -15.24
CA SER A 67 -3.98 -3.02 -14.02
C SER A 67 -3.08 -2.96 -12.79
N PHE A 68 -3.51 -2.22 -11.76
CA PHE A 68 -2.76 -2.11 -10.50
C PHE A 68 -3.45 -2.78 -9.31
N TYR A 69 -4.76 -3.03 -9.42
CA TYR A 69 -5.56 -3.81 -8.49
C TYR A 69 -6.71 -4.42 -9.29
N SER A 70 -6.65 -5.73 -9.52
CA SER A 70 -7.54 -6.40 -10.44
C SER A 70 -8.88 -6.77 -9.80
N LEU A 71 -9.90 -6.97 -10.63
CA LEU A 71 -11.18 -7.54 -10.15
C LEU A 71 -10.98 -8.90 -9.47
N ALA A 72 -10.01 -9.70 -9.92
CA ALA A 72 -9.74 -11.02 -9.34
C ALA A 72 -9.22 -10.91 -7.89
N GLU A 73 -8.28 -9.99 -7.63
CA GLU A 73 -7.77 -9.71 -6.29
C GLU A 73 -8.88 -9.13 -5.40
N ALA A 74 -9.63 -8.14 -5.90
CA ALA A 74 -10.76 -7.56 -5.17
C ALA A 74 -11.84 -8.59 -4.81
N SER A 75 -12.13 -9.52 -5.73
CA SER A 75 -13.08 -10.61 -5.48
C SER A 75 -12.56 -11.57 -4.42
N GLN A 76 -11.24 -11.82 -4.40
CA GLN A 76 -10.62 -12.66 -3.39
C GLN A 76 -10.67 -12.02 -2.00
N ASP A 77 -10.35 -10.73 -1.88
CA ASP A 77 -10.41 -9.99 -0.61
C ASP A 77 -11.84 -9.97 -0.05
N HIS A 78 -12.82 -9.71 -0.92
CA HIS A 78 -14.23 -9.76 -0.51
C HIS A 78 -14.66 -11.16 -0.08
N TYR A 79 -14.21 -12.21 -0.79
CA TYR A 79 -14.48 -13.59 -0.40
C TYR A 79 -13.90 -13.93 0.97
N LEU A 80 -12.68 -13.50 1.28
CA LEU A 80 -12.11 -13.67 2.61
C LEU A 80 -12.93 -12.95 3.68
N SER A 81 -13.43 -11.74 3.40
CA SER A 81 -14.33 -11.02 4.32
C SER A 81 -15.62 -11.82 4.58
N MET A 82 -16.21 -12.44 3.55
CA MET A 82 -17.38 -13.31 3.73
C MET A 82 -17.07 -14.54 4.60
N LEU A 83 -15.93 -15.21 4.39
CA LEU A 83 -15.53 -16.36 5.21
C LEU A 83 -15.25 -15.99 6.66
N ILE A 84 -14.70 -14.80 6.91
CA ILE A 84 -14.51 -14.28 8.28
C ILE A 84 -15.86 -14.12 8.96
N ASN A 85 -16.84 -13.53 8.28
CA ASN A 85 -18.19 -13.36 8.83
C ASN A 85 -18.88 -14.72 9.07
N GLU A 86 -18.71 -15.68 8.16
CA GLU A 86 -19.21 -17.05 8.33
C GLU A 86 -18.58 -17.75 9.54
N SER A 87 -17.26 -17.66 9.70
CA SER A 87 -16.54 -18.25 10.82
C SER A 87 -16.99 -17.66 12.17
N LEU A 88 -17.20 -16.33 12.21
CA LEU A 88 -17.74 -15.66 13.39
C LEU A 88 -19.15 -16.15 13.74
N ALA A 89 -20.02 -16.31 12.73
CA ALA A 89 -21.39 -16.79 12.94
C ALA A 89 -21.44 -18.26 13.37
N ALA A 90 -20.56 -19.12 12.83
CA ALA A 90 -20.50 -20.53 13.18
C ALA A 90 -19.73 -20.81 14.48
N GLY A 91 -18.91 -19.86 14.96
CA GLY A 91 -18.00 -20.06 16.09
C GLY A 91 -16.92 -21.12 15.83
N ALA A 92 -16.61 -21.38 14.56
CA ALA A 92 -15.70 -22.44 14.13
C ALA A 92 -14.87 -22.01 12.92
N PRO A 93 -13.69 -22.59 12.68
CA PRO A 93 -12.89 -22.32 11.49
C PRO A 93 -13.64 -22.70 10.21
N VAL A 94 -13.56 -21.83 9.19
CA VAL A 94 -14.09 -22.08 7.85
C VAL A 94 -12.93 -22.25 6.88
N ARG A 95 -13.05 -23.21 5.96
CA ARG A 95 -12.04 -23.48 4.92
C ARG A 95 -12.41 -22.75 3.63
N SER A 96 -11.48 -22.01 3.06
CA SER A 96 -11.65 -21.42 1.74
C SER A 96 -11.56 -22.48 0.63
N GLU A 97 -12.26 -22.23 -0.47
CA GLU A 97 -12.19 -23.01 -1.69
C GLU A 97 -11.58 -22.18 -2.82
N THR A 98 -10.99 -22.85 -3.81
CA THR A 98 -10.53 -22.21 -5.04
C THR A 98 -11.71 -21.58 -5.76
N ARG A 99 -11.58 -20.30 -6.11
CA ARG A 99 -12.63 -19.53 -6.78
C ARG A 99 -12.30 -19.36 -8.26
N ILE A 100 -13.32 -19.08 -9.08
CA ILE A 100 -13.19 -18.94 -10.54
C ILE A 100 -12.23 -17.82 -10.98
N TRP A 101 -11.90 -16.89 -10.09
CA TRP A 101 -10.96 -15.80 -10.32
C TRP A 101 -9.52 -16.12 -9.90
N ALA A 102 -9.28 -17.26 -9.24
CA ALA A 102 -7.94 -17.78 -9.01
C ALA A 102 -7.44 -18.37 -10.35
N LYS A 103 -6.74 -17.55 -11.13
CA LYS A 103 -6.07 -17.94 -12.36
C LYS A 103 -4.61 -18.23 -12.10
#